data_AF-A0A2W5WV05-F1
#
_entry.id   AF-A0A2W5WV05-F1
#
_cell.length_a   1.000
_cell.length_b   1.000
_cell.length_c   1.000
_cell.angle_alpha   90.00
_cell.angle_beta   90.00
_cell.angle_gamma   90.00
#
_symmetry.space_group_name_H-M   'P 1'
#
loop_
_entity.id
_entity.type
_entity.pdbx_description
1 polymer ?
#
loop_
_entity_poly.entity_id
_entity_poly.type
_entity_poly.pdbx_seq_one_letter_code
_entity_poly.pdbx_strand_id
1 'polypeptide(L)' 'MSSTPRDPLMLDAAAYVLGALPAAEHKRFEQHTEVCRSCQHAVCELSAVTDLLRLAPREAIMAWLAERPAGSEP' A
#
# COMPACT_ATOMS: atom_id res chain seq x y z
N MET A 1 -5.16 17.56 21.10
CA MET A 1 -4.97 16.43 20.18
C MET A 1 -3.48 16.31 19.91
N SER A 2 -2.78 15.48 20.68
CA SER A 2 -1.34 15.27 20.51
C SER A 2 -1.13 14.32 19.33
N SER A 3 -0.51 14.83 18.26
CA SER A 3 -0.11 13.99 17.12
C SER A 3 1.05 13.12 17.60
N THR A 4 0.78 11.86 17.92
CA THR A 4 1.84 10.88 18.22
C THR A 4 2.81 10.86 17.03
N PRO A 5 4.14 10.94 17.26
CA PRO A 5 5.10 10.81 16.17
C PRO A 5 4.86 9.46 15.49
N ARG A 6 4.42 9.51 14.22
CA ARG A 6 4.28 8.33 13.38
C ARG A 6 5.66 7.86 12.97
N ASP A 7 5.82 6.55 12.86
CA ASP A 7 7.04 5.97 12.33
C ASP A 7 7.28 6.50 10.90
N PRO A 8 8.49 6.97 10.56
CA PRO A 8 8.80 7.49 9.23
C PRO A 8 8.52 6.50 8.10
N LEU A 9 8.68 5.20 8.35
CA LEU A 9 8.45 4.15 7.34
C LEU A 9 6.96 3.80 7.19
N MET A 10 6.06 4.34 8.02
CA MET A 10 4.63 4.05 7.91
C MET A 10 4.06 4.39 6.51
N LEU A 11 4.58 5.43 5.86
CA LEU A 11 4.18 5.83 4.50
C LEU A 11 4.57 4.80 3.44
N ASP A 12 5.59 3.97 3.71
CA ASP A 12 6.12 2.99 2.77
C ASP A 12 5.27 1.71 2.74
N ALA A 13 4.38 1.49 3.71
CA ALA A 13 3.57 0.27 3.82
C ALA A 13 2.72 0.01 2.57
N ALA A 14 2.13 1.04 1.97
CA ALA A 14 1.34 0.91 0.76
C ALA A 14 2.20 0.56 -0.46
N ALA A 15 3.35 1.22 -0.61
CA ALA A 15 4.29 0.92 -1.68
C ALA A 15 4.88 -0.49 -1.52
N TYR A 16 5.12 -0.92 -0.28
CA TYR A 16 5.58 -2.26 0.04
C TYR A 16 4.58 -3.34 -0.42
N VAL A 17 3.31 -3.27 0.02
CA VAL A 17 2.32 -4.31 -0.33
C VAL A 17 1.98 -4.35 -1.83
N LEU A 18 2.09 -3.21 -2.51
CA LEU A 18 1.90 -3.11 -3.96
C LEU A 18 3.14 -3.56 -4.76
N GLY A 19 4.28 -3.81 -4.10
CA GLY A 19 5.54 -4.15 -4.76
C GLY A 19 6.16 -2.97 -5.52
N ALA A 20 5.84 -1.73 -5.14
CA ALA A 20 6.31 -0.50 -5.79
C ALA A 20 7.61 0.06 -5.19
N LEU A 21 8.09 -0.50 -4.07
CA LEU A 21 9.36 -0.07 -3.46
C LEU A 21 10.57 -0.54 -4.29
N PRO A 22 11.61 0.30 -4.43
CA PRO A 22 12.94 -0.15 -4.84
C PRO A 22 13.46 -1.28 -3.95
N ALA A 23 14.27 -2.19 -4.50
CA ALA A 23 14.76 -3.36 -3.76
C ALA A 23 15.50 -3.02 -2.45
N ALA A 24 16.22 -1.91 -2.41
CA ALA A 24 16.92 -1.46 -1.21
C ALA A 24 15.96 -0.95 -0.11
N GLU A 25 14.87 -0.29 -0.50
CA GLU A 25 13.83 0.21 0.42
C GLU A 25 12.95 -0.93 0.91
N HIS A 26 12.62 -1.89 0.04
CA HIS A 26 11.90 -3.11 0.40
C HIS A 26 12.59 -3.85 1.56
N LYS A 27 13.91 -4.09 1.44
CA LYS A 27 14.70 -4.74 2.50
C LYS A 27 14.72 -3.95 3.81
N ARG A 28 14.82 -2.61 3.73
CA ARG A 28 14.79 -1.75 4.93
C ARG A 28 13.43 -1.83 5.62
N PHE A 29 12.35 -1.86 4.84
CA PHE A 29 11.01 -1.99 5.35
C PHE A 29 10.78 -3.35 6.00
N GLU A 30 11.25 -4.44 5.39
CA GLU A 30 11.21 -5.79 5.99
C GLU A 30 11.90 -5.83 7.35
N GLN A 31 13.14 -5.34 7.44
CA GLN A 31 13.89 -5.25 8.69
C GLN A 31 13.15 -4.44 9.76
N HIS A 32 12.49 -3.35 9.36
CA HIS A 32 11.70 -2.54 10.28
C HIS A 32 10.45 -3.28 10.77
N THR A 33 9.75 -3.99 9.88
CA THR A 33 8.54 -4.75 10.24
C THR A 33 8.80 -5.90 11.20
N GLU A 34 10.04 -6.40 11.32
CA GLU A 34 10.39 -7.40 12.34
C GLU A 34 10.17 -6.89 13.78
N VAL A 35 10.31 -5.58 14.00
CA VAL A 35 10.28 -4.97 15.34
C VAL A 35 9.16 -3.96 15.55
N CYS A 36 8.49 -3.51 14.48
CA CYS A 36 7.50 -2.45 14.54
C CYS A 36 6.06 -2.95 14.35
N ARG A 37 5.31 -3.08 15.46
CA ARG A 37 3.91 -3.54 15.44
C ARG A 37 2.98 -2.63 14.64
N SER A 38 3.20 -1.31 14.60
CA SER A 38 2.36 -0.41 13.81
C SER A 38 2.54 -0.63 12.30
N CYS A 39 3.75 -0.88 11.83
CA CYS A 39 4.00 -1.18 10.42
C CYS A 39 3.52 -2.61 10.05
N GLN A 40 3.64 -3.58 10.97
CA GLN A 40 3.00 -4.91 10.80
C GLN A 40 1.48 -4.79 10.61
N HIS A 41 0.82 -3.96 11.43
CA HIS A 41 -0.61 -3.71 11.33
C HIS A 41 -0.99 -3.05 10.00
N ALA A 42 -0.25 -2.00 9.60
CA ALA A 42 -0.49 -1.32 8.33
C ALA A 42 -0.36 -2.29 7.13
N VAL A 43 0.66 -3.16 7.14
CA VAL A 43 0.81 -4.21 6.11
C VAL A 43 -0.39 -5.15 6.12
N CYS A 44 -0.83 -5.62 7.29
CA CYS A 44 -1.96 -6.54 7.41
C CYS A 44 -3.27 -5.92 6.86
N GLU A 45 -3.56 -4.67 7.23
CA GLU A 45 -4.75 -3.94 6.75
C GLU A 45 -4.73 -3.76 5.23
N LEU A 46 -3.58 -3.37 4.67
CA LEU A 46 -3.45 -3.11 3.23
C LEU A 46 -3.35 -4.40 2.40
N SER A 47 -2.85 -5.49 2.98
CA SER A 47 -2.77 -6.80 2.31
C SER A 47 -4.16 -7.31 1.93
N ALA A 48 -5.15 -7.14 2.79
CA ALA A 48 -6.53 -7.55 2.49
C ALA A 48 -7.09 -6.88 1.22
N VAL A 49 -6.81 -5.59 1.02
CA VAL A 49 -7.26 -4.85 -0.18
C VAL A 49 -6.46 -5.26 -1.41
N THR A 50 -5.14 -5.43 -1.27
CA THR A 50 -4.28 -5.83 -2.39
C THR A 50 -4.55 -7.27 -2.85
N ASP A 51 -4.94 -8.17 -1.95
CA ASP A 51 -5.37 -9.52 -2.30
C ASP A 51 -6.65 -9.50 -3.15
N LEU A 52 -7.62 -8.64 -2.81
CA LEU A 52 -8.81 -8.44 -3.65
C LEU A 52 -8.45 -7.89 -5.03
N LEU A 53 -7.50 -6.96 -5.12
CA LEU A 53 -7.03 -6.43 -6.40
C LEU A 53 -6.37 -7.52 -7.27
N ARG A 54 -5.68 -8.50 -6.67
CA ARG A 54 -5.07 -9.62 -7.40
C ARG A 54 -6.08 -10.54 -8.06
N LEU A 55 -7.33 -10.55 -7.60
CA LEU A 55 -8.41 -11.35 -8.18
C LEU A 55 -8.99 -10.72 -9.46
N ALA A 56 -8.78 -9.43 -9.68
CA ALA A 56 -9.34 -8.72 -10.82
C ALA A 56 -8.46 -8.92 -12.07
N PRO A 57 -9.03 -9.35 -13.21
CA PRO A 57 -8.30 -9.45 -14.47
C PRO A 57 -7.79 -8.08 -14.89
N ARG A 58 -6.52 -8.01 -15.31
CA ARG A 58 -5.88 -6.75 -15.68
C ARG A 58 -6.66 -6.03 -16.79
N GLU A 59 -7.14 -6.77 -17.78
CA GLU A 59 -7.88 -6.25 -18.93
C GLU A 59 -9.18 -5.58 -18.49
N ALA A 60 -9.90 -6.16 -17.53
CA ALA A 60 -11.12 -5.59 -16.96
C ALA A 60 -10.84 -4.29 -16.21
N ILE A 61 -9.74 -4.23 -15.44
CA ILE A 61 -9.31 -3.00 -14.76
C ILE A 61 -8.96 -1.91 -15.77
N MET A 62 -8.21 -2.26 -16.82
CA MET A 62 -7.79 -1.30 -17.84
C MET A 62 -8.98 -0.76 -18.64
N ALA A 63 -9.96 -1.61 -18.97
CA ALA A 63 -11.21 -1.18 -19.62
C ALA A 63 -11.98 -0.19 -18.72
N TRP A 64 -12.14 -0.51 -17.44
CA TRP A 64 -12.78 0.38 -16.47
C TRP A 64 -12.05 1.73 -16.32
N LEU A 65 -10.71 1.72 -16.31
CA LEU A 65 -9.90 2.94 -16.25
C LEU A 65 -10.04 3.81 -17.51
N ALA A 66 -10.17 3.19 -18.69
CA ALA A 66 -10.35 3.90 -19.95
C ALA A 66 -11.74 4.55 -20.05
N GLU A 67 -12.75 3.92 -19.46
CA GLU A 67 -14.13 4.42 -19.38
C GLU A 67 -14.34 5.39 -18.21
N ARG A 68 -13.35 5.53 -17.33
CA ARG A 68 -13.45 6.34 -16.12
C ARG A 68 -13.65 7.81 -16.51
N PRO A 69 -14.80 8.43 -16.21
CA PRO A 69 -14.99 9.84 -16.49
C PRO A 69 -13.92 10.65 -15.75
N ALA A 70 -13.37 11.68 -16.40
CA ALA A 70 -12.48 12.64 -15.75
C ALA A 70 -13.18 13.13 -14.48
N GLY A 71 -12.53 12.93 -13.33
CA GLY A 71 -13.19 12.87 -12.03
C GLY A 71 -14.02 14.10 -11.71
N SER A 72 -15.17 13.87 -11.08
CA SER A 72 -15.73 14.84 -10.14
C SER A 72 -14.83 14.83 -8.91
N GLU A 73 -13.87 15.75 -8.83
CA GLU A 73 -13.18 16.05 -7.57
C GLU A 73 -14.22 16.59 -6.55
N PRO A 74 -14.21 16.14 -5.28
CA PRO A 74 -14.86 16.86 -4.19
C PRO A 74 -14.05 18.09 -3.77
#